data_AF-A0A0L7L766-F1
#
_entry.id   AF-A0A0L7L766-F1
#
_cell.length_a   1.000
_cell.length_b   1.000
_cell.length_c   1.000
_cell.angle_alpha   90.00
_cell.angle_beta   90.00
_cell.angle_gamma   90.00
#
_symmetry.space_group_name_H-M   'P 1'
#
loop_
_entity.id
_entity.type
_entity.pdbx_description
1 polymer ?
#
loop_
_entity_poly.entity_id
_entity_poly.type
_entity_poly.pdbx_seq_one_letter_code
_entity_poly.pdbx_strand_id
1 'polypeptide(L)'
;MDIDVSKENIQPLRGGRNLAQLGAALQAQSDVDAQRQLQFQKEEHEAALRNYQGPDPLDPWFNYIQWIEQSFPKHGHEGHMDKLIKDCLQLFENDKRYYQDRRFVKLWIKYVDCLSNPLEIYQRLYNTGIGTEVAEFYRAWSCYCEESGDFKKANQVYMLGLQAKAQPLDELEQAHM
;
A
#
# COMPACT_ATOMS: atom_id res chain seq x y z
N MET A 1 -3.37 31.90 1.53
CA MET A 1 -4.26 31.33 0.51
C MET A 1 -4.50 29.88 0.87
N ASP A 2 -5.47 29.72 1.77
CA ASP A 2 -6.42 28.61 1.97
C ASP A 2 -5.96 27.17 1.78
N ILE A 3 -5.29 26.64 2.81
CA ILE A 3 -5.25 25.20 3.10
C ILE A 3 -6.69 24.64 3.23
N ASP A 4 -7.69 25.47 3.55
CA ASP A 4 -9.07 25.05 3.75
C ASP A 4 -9.81 24.62 2.48
N VAL A 5 -9.54 25.19 1.30
CA VAL A 5 -10.27 24.83 0.06
C VAL A 5 -9.79 23.50 -0.53
N SER A 6 -8.59 23.04 -0.14
CA SER A 6 -8.03 21.77 -0.63
C SER A 6 -8.38 20.56 0.25
N LYS A 7 -8.99 20.75 1.43
CA LYS A 7 -9.30 19.67 2.38
C LYS A 7 -10.36 18.69 1.89
N GLU A 8 -11.30 19.14 1.05
CA GLU A 8 -12.43 18.30 0.62
C GLU A 8 -12.04 17.19 -0.38
N ASN A 9 -10.81 17.18 -0.91
CA ASN A 9 -10.39 16.24 -1.97
C ASN A 9 -9.10 15.45 -1.65
N ILE A 10 -8.67 15.41 -0.39
CA ILE A 10 -7.46 14.71 0.04
C ILE A 10 -7.84 13.32 0.56
N GLN A 11 -7.46 12.25 -0.16
CA GLN A 11 -7.73 10.88 0.28
C GLN A 11 -6.98 10.57 1.60
N PRO A 12 -7.65 10.07 2.65
CA PRO A 12 -6.97 9.62 3.85
C PRO A 12 -6.14 8.37 3.56
N LEU A 13 -4.90 8.32 4.07
CA LEU A 13 -4.01 7.16 3.93
C LEU A 13 -3.86 6.47 5.29
N ARG A 14 -3.93 5.12 5.32
CA ARG A 14 -3.74 4.33 6.55
C ARG A 14 -2.40 4.62 7.26
N GLY A 15 -1.37 5.02 6.50
CA GLY A 15 -0.04 5.42 7.01
C GLY A 15 0.18 6.92 7.20
N GLY A 16 -0.85 7.75 7.01
CA GLY A 16 -0.72 9.21 7.03
C GLY A 16 -0.09 9.81 5.76
N ARG A 17 -0.17 11.14 5.65
CA ARG A 17 0.40 11.92 4.54
C ARG A 17 1.63 12.69 4.97
N ASN A 18 2.64 12.72 4.11
CA ASN A 18 3.76 13.61 4.24
C ASN A 18 3.33 15.02 3.84
N LEU A 19 3.26 15.93 4.82
CA LEU A 19 2.80 17.30 4.62
C LEU A 19 3.64 18.09 3.62
N ALA A 20 4.95 17.81 3.53
CA ALA A 20 5.83 18.48 2.57
C ALA A 20 5.54 18.03 1.14
N GLN A 21 5.38 16.73 0.91
CA GLN A 21 5.04 16.17 -0.41
C GLN A 21 3.63 16.58 -0.83
N LEU A 22 2.67 16.56 0.10
CA LEU A 22 1.33 17.06 -0.13
C LEU A 22 1.33 18.55 -0.49
N GLY A 23 2.13 19.37 0.22
CA GLY A 23 2.29 20.79 -0.08
C GLY A 23 2.81 21.03 -1.50
N ALA A 24 3.86 20.31 -1.91
CA ALA A 24 4.40 20.37 -3.26
C ALA A 24 3.38 19.93 -4.32
N ALA A 25 2.62 18.86 -4.04
CA ALA A 25 1.55 18.36 -4.91
C ALA A 25 0.40 19.35 -5.10
N LEU A 26 0.03 20.08 -4.03
CA LEU A 26 -1.00 21.11 -4.09
C LEU A 26 -0.50 22.34 -4.87
N GLN A 27 0.76 22.76 -4.65
CA GLN A 27 1.38 23.86 -5.38
C GLN A 27 1.48 23.58 -6.88
N ALA A 28 1.81 22.36 -7.28
CA ALA A 28 1.91 21.94 -8.68
C ALA A 28 0.58 22.01 -9.47
N GLN A 29 -0.56 22.21 -8.81
CA GLN A 29 -1.84 22.44 -9.51
C GLN A 29 -1.96 23.85 -10.08
N SER A 30 -1.25 24.84 -9.51
CA SER A 30 -1.30 26.23 -9.93
C SER A 30 0.05 26.83 -10.33
N ASP A 31 1.16 26.14 -10.01
CA ASP A 31 2.52 26.58 -10.29
C ASP A 31 3.23 25.64 -11.27
N VAL A 32 3.68 26.21 -12.39
CA VAL A 32 4.37 25.49 -13.48
C VAL A 32 5.74 24.98 -13.05
N ASP A 33 6.46 25.70 -12.18
CA ASP A 33 7.78 25.27 -11.72
C ASP A 33 7.66 24.10 -10.74
N ALA A 34 6.65 24.13 -9.87
CA ALA A 34 6.31 22.99 -9.01
C ALA A 34 5.85 21.78 -9.84
N GLN A 35 5.10 21.99 -10.93
CA GLN A 35 4.71 20.92 -11.85
C GLN A 35 5.94 20.29 -12.56
N ARG A 36 6.89 21.12 -13.01
CA ARG A 36 8.15 20.64 -13.59
C ARG A 36 8.96 19.83 -12.59
N GLN A 37 9.00 20.27 -11.33
CA GLN A 37 9.72 19.56 -10.28
C GLN A 37 9.11 18.16 -10.02
N LEU A 38 7.78 18.03 -9.99
CA LEU A 38 7.13 16.72 -9.87
C LEU A 38 7.41 15.82 -11.06
N GLN A 39 7.41 16.38 -12.28
CA GLN A 39 7.72 15.63 -13.49
C GLN A 39 9.18 15.13 -13.49
N PHE A 40 10.12 15.97 -13.03
CA PHE A 40 11.51 15.58 -12.87
C PHE A 40 11.67 14.43 -11.85
N GLN A 41 11.03 14.54 -10.68
CA GLN A 41 11.03 13.47 -9.68
C GLN A 41 10.47 12.16 -10.22
N LYS A 42 9.39 12.22 -11.02
CA LYS A 42 8.83 11.05 -11.70
C LYS A 42 9.86 10.38 -12.59
N GLU A 43 10.56 11.15 -13.42
CA GLU A 43 11.60 10.64 -14.31
C GLU A 43 12.77 10.01 -13.55
N GLU A 44 13.16 10.58 -12.41
CA GLU A 44 14.17 9.99 -11.52
C GLU A 44 13.74 8.63 -10.98
N HIS A 45 12.49 8.49 -10.53
CA HIS A 45 11.96 7.20 -10.08
C HIS A 45 11.88 6.17 -11.20
N GLU A 46 11.43 6.56 -12.40
CA GLU A 46 11.38 5.68 -13.57
C GLU A 46 12.77 5.25 -14.04
N ALA A 47 13.75 6.15 -14.00
CA ALA A 47 15.15 5.84 -14.30
C ALA A 47 15.76 4.91 -13.24
N ALA A 48 15.46 5.13 -11.97
CA ALA A 48 15.89 4.25 -10.87
C ALA A 48 15.34 2.84 -11.04
N LEU A 49 14.08 2.69 -11.44
CA LEU A 49 13.47 1.40 -11.77
C LEU A 49 14.13 0.71 -12.96
N ARG A 50 14.35 1.45 -14.06
CA ARG A 50 14.89 0.89 -15.31
C ARG A 50 16.35 0.46 -15.18
N ASN A 51 17.14 1.23 -14.44
CA ASN A 51 18.58 1.03 -14.34
C ASN A 51 18.99 0.29 -13.05
N TYR A 52 18.03 -0.22 -12.28
CA TYR A 52 18.31 -0.92 -11.03
C TYR A 52 19.09 -2.22 -11.28
N GLN A 53 20.23 -2.37 -10.60
CA GLN A 53 21.09 -3.57 -10.66
C GLN A 53 21.44 -4.09 -9.25
N GLY A 54 20.72 -3.63 -8.23
CA GLY A 54 20.95 -4.02 -6.85
C GLY A 54 20.34 -5.38 -6.48
N PRO A 55 20.58 -5.86 -5.25
CA PRO A 55 20.10 -7.15 -4.79
C PRO A 55 18.61 -7.19 -4.43
N ASP A 56 17.98 -6.02 -4.20
CA ASP A 56 16.59 -5.85 -3.78
C ASP A 56 15.77 -5.09 -4.83
N PRO A 57 15.39 -5.76 -5.94
CA PRO A 57 14.58 -5.14 -6.98
C PRO A 57 13.21 -4.66 -6.51
N LEU A 58 12.70 -5.06 -5.34
CA LEU A 58 11.42 -4.55 -4.82
C LEU A 58 11.53 -3.11 -4.31
N ASP A 59 12.67 -2.74 -3.75
CA ASP A 59 12.91 -1.42 -3.16
C ASP A 59 12.56 -0.22 -4.07
N PRO A 60 13.09 -0.13 -5.32
CA PRO A 60 12.75 1.00 -6.20
C PRO A 60 11.26 1.03 -6.57
N TRP A 61 10.59 -0.12 -6.65
CA TRP A 61 9.14 -0.18 -6.90
C TRP A 61 8.35 0.36 -5.72
N PHE A 62 8.68 -0.11 -4.50
CA PHE A 62 8.02 0.35 -3.29
C PHE A 62 8.20 1.86 -3.10
N ASN A 63 9.42 2.37 -3.31
CA ASN A 63 9.72 3.80 -3.21
C ASN A 63 8.96 4.63 -4.24
N TYR A 64 8.84 4.15 -5.49
CA TYR A 64 8.06 4.86 -6.51
C TYR A 64 6.56 4.88 -6.19
N ILE A 65 5.99 3.74 -5.77
CA ILE A 65 4.57 3.65 -5.40
C ILE A 65 4.27 4.56 -4.20
N GLN A 66 5.15 4.58 -3.20
CA GLN A 66 5.01 5.47 -2.04
C GLN A 66 5.08 6.95 -2.46
N TRP A 67 6.02 7.30 -3.36
CA TRP A 67 6.13 8.66 -3.86
C TRP A 67 4.87 9.11 -4.61
N ILE A 68 4.30 8.26 -5.47
CA ILE A 68 3.03 8.55 -6.17
C ILE A 68 1.91 8.78 -5.15
N GLU A 69 1.74 7.88 -4.19
CA GLU A 69 0.69 7.98 -3.17
C GLU A 69 0.73 9.32 -2.40
N GLN A 70 1.94 9.80 -2.10
CA GLN A 70 2.14 11.05 -1.38
C GLN A 70 2.01 12.28 -2.29
N SER A 71 2.39 12.16 -3.55
CA SER A 71 2.44 13.26 -4.53
C SER A 71 1.14 13.48 -5.30
N PHE A 72 0.18 12.56 -5.22
CA PHE A 72 -1.11 12.68 -5.92
C PHE A 72 -2.28 12.54 -4.93
N PRO A 73 -2.77 13.64 -4.34
CA PRO A 73 -3.77 13.61 -3.28
C PRO A 73 -5.20 13.29 -3.71
N LYS A 74 -5.51 13.50 -4.99
CA LYS A 74 -6.83 13.28 -5.57
C LYS A 74 -6.87 11.91 -6.26
N HIS A 75 -8.00 11.22 -6.14
CA HIS A 75 -8.39 10.00 -6.86
C HIS A 75 -8.37 10.12 -8.41
N GLY A 76 -7.89 11.23 -8.99
CA GLY A 76 -7.89 11.45 -10.45
C GLY A 76 -6.85 10.66 -11.24
N HIS A 77 -5.92 9.96 -10.58
CA HIS A 77 -4.88 9.12 -11.21
C HIS A 77 -4.98 7.63 -10.84
N GLU A 78 -6.14 7.17 -10.36
CA GLU A 78 -6.40 5.79 -9.92
C GLU A 78 -5.86 4.73 -10.90
N GLY A 79 -6.12 4.90 -12.20
CA GLY A 79 -5.69 3.92 -13.20
C GLY A 79 -4.17 3.74 -13.35
N HIS A 80 -3.35 4.74 -13.04
CA HIS A 80 -1.89 4.61 -13.13
C HIS A 80 -1.30 3.94 -11.89
N MET A 81 -1.78 4.30 -10.70
CA MET A 81 -1.29 3.73 -9.44
C MET A 81 -1.69 2.26 -9.30
N ASP A 82 -2.95 1.92 -9.60
CA ASP A 82 -3.43 0.54 -9.53
C ASP A 82 -2.69 -0.37 -10.51
N LYS A 83 -2.44 0.14 -11.73
CA LYS A 83 -1.65 -0.57 -12.73
C LYS A 83 -0.21 -0.78 -12.25
N LEU A 84 0.43 0.25 -11.72
CA LEU A 84 1.81 0.16 -11.24
C LEU A 84 1.94 -0.86 -10.09
N ILE A 85 1.00 -0.85 -9.14
CA ILE A 85 0.95 -1.83 -8.05
C ILE A 85 0.76 -3.23 -8.63
N LYS A 86 -0.18 -3.41 -9.56
CA LYS A 86 -0.43 -4.70 -10.20
C LYS A 86 0.81 -5.24 -10.93
N ASP A 87 1.48 -4.41 -11.72
CA ASP A 87 2.69 -4.79 -12.46
C ASP A 87 3.81 -5.19 -11.49
N CYS A 88 3.98 -4.45 -10.38
CA CYS A 88 4.91 -4.80 -9.30
C CYS A 88 4.56 -6.16 -8.67
N LEU A 89 3.29 -6.38 -8.32
CA LEU A 89 2.85 -7.63 -7.68
C LEU A 89 3.06 -8.83 -8.59
N GLN A 90 2.72 -8.72 -9.87
CA GLN A 90 2.95 -9.79 -10.86
C GLN A 90 4.43 -10.10 -11.06
N LEU A 91 5.30 -9.10 -10.98
CA LEU A 91 6.74 -9.31 -11.10
C LEU A 91 7.31 -10.13 -9.94
N PHE A 92 6.78 -9.96 -8.72
CA PHE A 92 7.34 -10.55 -7.49
C PHE A 92 6.47 -11.67 -6.86
N GLU A 93 5.29 -11.99 -7.39
CA GLU A 93 4.36 -12.99 -6.80
C GLU A 93 4.96 -14.39 -6.62
N ASN A 94 5.94 -14.75 -7.44
CA ASN A 94 6.61 -16.06 -7.39
C ASN A 94 7.97 -16.01 -6.68
N ASP A 95 8.42 -14.82 -6.26
CA ASP A 95 9.70 -14.65 -5.56
C ASP A 95 9.50 -14.76 -4.04
N LYS A 96 9.76 -15.97 -3.52
CA LYS A 96 9.57 -16.31 -2.11
C LYS A 96 10.37 -15.44 -1.14
N ARG A 97 11.42 -14.74 -1.61
CA ARG A 97 12.21 -13.82 -0.77
C ARG A 97 11.35 -12.69 -0.21
N TYR A 98 10.28 -12.31 -0.91
CA TYR A 98 9.42 -11.20 -0.49
C TYR A 98 8.13 -11.63 0.21
N TYR A 99 7.88 -12.92 0.40
CA TYR A 99 6.59 -13.40 0.92
C TYR A 99 6.29 -12.84 2.31
N GLN A 100 7.30 -12.67 3.15
CA GLN A 100 7.17 -12.06 4.49
C GLN A 100 7.72 -10.63 4.54
N ASP A 101 8.08 -10.05 3.39
CA ASP A 101 8.55 -8.66 3.34
C ASP A 101 7.35 -7.73 3.57
N ARG A 102 7.41 -6.91 4.62
CA ARG A 102 6.32 -5.98 4.99
C ARG A 102 5.97 -5.03 3.84
N ARG A 103 6.93 -4.61 3.01
CA ARG A 103 6.68 -3.75 1.85
C ARG A 103 5.79 -4.46 0.84
N PHE A 104 6.11 -5.71 0.53
CA PHE A 104 5.36 -6.52 -0.43
C PHE A 104 3.95 -6.82 0.07
N VAL A 105 3.82 -7.20 1.34
CA VAL A 105 2.52 -7.46 1.99
C VAL A 105 1.66 -6.20 1.99
N LYS A 106 2.23 -5.04 2.28
CA LYS A 106 1.52 -3.76 2.24
C LYS A 106 1.01 -3.40 0.84
N LEU A 107 1.79 -3.70 -0.20
CA LEU A 107 1.36 -3.53 -1.59
C LEU A 107 0.20 -4.47 -1.94
N TRP A 108 0.23 -5.71 -1.46
CA TRP A 108 -0.90 -6.65 -1.62
C TRP A 108 -2.16 -6.15 -0.94
N ILE A 109 -2.08 -5.73 0.32
CA ILE A 109 -3.23 -5.19 1.07
C ILE A 109 -3.84 -4.00 0.31
N LYS A 110 -2.98 -3.07 -0.15
CA LYS A 110 -3.42 -1.92 -0.93
C LYS A 110 -4.12 -2.31 -2.23
N TYR A 111 -3.56 -3.27 -2.96
CA TYR A 111 -4.19 -3.77 -4.18
C TYR A 111 -5.54 -4.41 -3.90
N VAL A 112 -5.64 -5.19 -2.83
CA VAL A 112 -6.86 -5.88 -2.40
C VAL A 112 -7.98 -4.90 -2.04
N ASP A 113 -7.65 -3.78 -1.38
CA ASP A 113 -8.61 -2.72 -1.05
C ASP A 113 -9.28 -2.10 -2.30
N CYS A 114 -8.64 -2.19 -3.48
CA CYS A 114 -9.19 -1.70 -4.77
C CYS A 114 -10.02 -2.75 -5.55
N LEU A 115 -10.14 -3.99 -5.06
CA LEU A 115 -10.80 -5.08 -5.79
C LEU A 115 -12.26 -5.30 -5.35
N SER A 116 -13.05 -5.90 -6.24
CA SER A 116 -14.44 -6.27 -5.95
C SER A 116 -14.60 -7.57 -5.16
N ASN A 117 -13.57 -8.42 -5.12
CA ASN A 117 -13.55 -9.69 -4.39
C ASN A 117 -12.38 -9.81 -3.37
N PRO A 118 -12.22 -8.90 -2.40
CA PRO A 118 -11.08 -8.91 -1.48
C PRO A 118 -10.88 -10.23 -0.71
N LEU A 119 -11.97 -10.86 -0.28
CA LEU A 119 -11.93 -12.09 0.52
C LEU A 119 -11.21 -13.24 -0.19
N GLU A 120 -11.50 -13.44 -1.47
CA GLU A 120 -10.89 -14.52 -2.27
C GLU A 120 -9.38 -14.29 -2.42
N ILE A 121 -8.97 -13.02 -2.55
CA ILE A 121 -7.55 -12.68 -2.67
C ILE A 121 -6.83 -12.88 -1.35
N TYR A 122 -7.40 -12.45 -0.21
CA TYR A 122 -6.81 -12.74 1.11
C TYR A 122 -6.63 -14.24 1.34
N GLN A 123 -7.63 -15.05 1.00
CA GLN A 123 -7.54 -16.51 1.11
C GLN A 123 -6.45 -17.09 0.19
N ARG A 124 -6.35 -16.59 -1.05
CA ARG A 124 -5.28 -17.00 -1.97
C ARG A 124 -3.90 -16.67 -1.40
N LEU A 125 -3.70 -15.44 -0.92
CA LEU A 125 -2.42 -15.00 -0.34
C LEU A 125 -2.01 -15.90 0.84
N TYR A 126 -2.95 -16.15 1.75
CA TYR A 126 -2.74 -17.07 2.87
C TYR A 126 -2.36 -18.48 2.40
N ASN A 127 -3.07 -19.05 1.43
CA ASN A 127 -2.80 -20.39 0.90
C ASN A 127 -1.44 -20.47 0.16
N THR A 128 -1.01 -19.37 -0.48
CA THR A 128 0.32 -19.28 -1.11
C THR A 128 1.44 -19.02 -0.11
N GLY A 129 1.12 -18.68 1.15
CA GLY A 129 2.09 -18.35 2.18
C GLY A 129 2.61 -16.92 2.15
N ILE A 130 1.94 -16.00 1.43
CA ILE A 130 2.32 -14.59 1.36
C ILE A 130 1.72 -13.88 2.58
N GLY A 131 2.57 -13.20 3.36
CA GLY A 131 2.21 -12.38 4.51
C GLY A 131 1.81 -13.15 5.76
N THR A 132 1.97 -14.48 5.78
CA THR A 132 1.58 -15.34 6.90
C THR A 132 2.39 -15.12 8.17
N GLU A 133 3.53 -14.43 8.09
CA GLU A 133 4.33 -14.03 9.25
C GLU A 133 4.19 -12.53 9.56
N VAL A 134 3.31 -11.80 8.86
CA VAL A 134 3.16 -10.35 8.97
C VAL A 134 1.82 -9.99 9.62
N ALA A 135 1.87 -9.34 10.79
CA ALA A 135 0.70 -8.96 11.56
C ALA A 135 -0.30 -8.10 10.75
N GLU A 136 0.22 -7.16 9.97
CA GLU A 136 -0.57 -6.24 9.12
C GLU A 136 -1.49 -6.99 8.14
N PHE A 137 -1.06 -8.17 7.64
CA PHE A 137 -1.87 -9.01 6.76
C PHE A 137 -3.14 -9.50 7.44
N TYR A 138 -3.01 -10.09 8.63
CA TYR A 138 -4.15 -10.60 9.40
C TYR A 138 -5.06 -9.49 9.87
N ARG A 139 -4.50 -8.33 10.26
CA ARG A 139 -5.29 -7.16 10.64
C ARG A 139 -6.15 -6.64 9.49
N ALA A 140 -5.56 -6.48 8.30
CA ALA A 140 -6.29 -6.00 7.14
C ALA A 140 -7.38 -6.99 6.70
N TRP A 141 -7.08 -8.29 6.70
CA TRP A 141 -8.06 -9.33 6.39
C TRP A 141 -9.20 -9.39 7.43
N SER A 142 -8.86 -9.33 8.72
CA SER A 142 -9.87 -9.30 9.80
C SER A 142 -10.77 -8.08 9.69
N CYS A 143 -10.19 -6.89 9.50
CA CYS A 143 -10.92 -5.63 9.36
C CYS A 143 -11.91 -5.70 8.18
N TYR A 144 -11.49 -6.22 7.02
CA TYR A 144 -12.38 -6.42 5.89
C TYR A 144 -13.57 -7.35 6.23
N CYS A 145 -13.32 -8.44 6.98
CA CYS A 145 -14.40 -9.34 7.41
C CYS A 145 -15.38 -8.64 8.37
N GLU A 146 -14.91 -7.79 9.28
CA GLU A 146 -15.76 -6.99 10.18
C GLU A 146 -16.61 -6.00 9.41
N GLU A 147 -16.02 -5.26 8.48
CA GLU A 147 -16.73 -4.31 7.60
C GLU A 147 -17.78 -5.00 6.73
N SER A 148 -17.54 -6.27 6.37
CA SER A 148 -18.49 -7.12 5.65
C SER A 148 -19.57 -7.75 6.55
N GLY A 149 -19.52 -7.51 7.86
CA GLY A 149 -20.44 -8.05 8.86
C GLY A 149 -20.17 -9.48 9.32
N ASP A 150 -19.07 -10.11 8.86
CA ASP A 150 -18.67 -11.46 9.26
C ASP A 150 -17.65 -11.43 10.42
N PHE A 151 -18.14 -11.02 11.60
CA PHE A 151 -17.34 -10.96 12.83
C PHE A 151 -16.77 -12.32 13.24
N LYS A 152 -17.44 -13.42 12.90
CA LYS A 152 -16.95 -14.76 13.19
C LYS A 152 -15.70 -15.06 12.38
N LYS A 153 -15.70 -14.74 11.09
CA LYS A 153 -14.54 -14.90 10.21
C LYS A 153 -13.42 -13.95 10.62
N ALA A 154 -13.72 -12.71 10.95
CA ALA A 154 -12.74 -11.75 11.46
C ALA A 154 -11.98 -12.31 12.67
N ASN A 155 -12.71 -12.78 13.68
CA ASN A 155 -12.09 -13.40 14.86
C ASN A 155 -11.26 -14.65 14.50
N GLN A 156 -11.72 -15.48 13.55
CA GLN A 156 -10.94 -16.63 13.08
C GLN A 156 -9.62 -16.20 12.44
N VAL A 157 -9.65 -15.19 11.56
CA VAL A 157 -8.46 -14.64 10.90
C VAL A 157 -7.49 -14.08 11.94
N TYR A 158 -8.00 -13.41 12.95
CA TYR A 158 -7.19 -12.90 14.05
C TYR A 158 -6.45 -14.00 14.81
N MET A 159 -7.20 -15.04 15.21
CA MET A 159 -6.64 -16.21 15.89
C MET A 159 -5.60 -16.94 15.02
N LEU A 160 -5.78 -16.97 13.70
CA LEU A 160 -4.76 -17.49 12.78
C LEU A 160 -3.46 -16.68 12.85
N GLY A 161 -3.54 -15.34 12.89
CA GLY A 161 -2.37 -14.47 13.02
C GLY A 161 -1.62 -14.70 14.33
N LEU A 162 -2.35 -14.83 15.45
CA LEU A 162 -1.77 -15.16 16.76
C LEU A 162 -1.09 -16.53 16.77
N GLN A 163 -1.74 -17.55 16.19
CA GLN A 163 -1.17 -18.90 16.08
C GLN A 163 0.10 -18.93 15.21
N ALA A 164 0.11 -18.14 14.13
CA ALA A 164 1.27 -17.97 13.27
C ALA A 164 2.39 -17.14 13.92
N LYS A 165 2.12 -16.50 15.07
CA LYS A 165 3.04 -15.55 15.75
C LYS A 165 3.50 -14.44 14.81
N ALA A 166 2.59 -13.97 13.97
CA ALA A 166 2.88 -12.97 12.97
C ALA A 166 3.37 -11.67 13.63
N GLN A 167 4.39 -11.05 13.04
CA GLN A 167 5.12 -9.94 13.63
C GLN A 167 4.69 -8.58 13.03
N PRO A 168 4.70 -7.51 13.84
CA PRO A 168 4.98 -7.53 15.28
C PRO A 168 3.73 -7.98 16.07
N LEU A 169 3.93 -8.84 17.08
CA LEU A 169 2.82 -9.55 17.74
C LEU A 169 1.91 -8.61 18.54
N ASP A 170 2.47 -7.53 19.09
CA ASP A 170 1.74 -6.51 19.84
C ASP A 170 0.66 -5.82 19.00
N GLU A 171 0.89 -5.63 17.69
CA GLU A 171 -0.13 -5.12 16.76
C GLU A 171 -1.33 -6.11 16.64
N LEU A 172 -1.08 -7.41 16.82
CA LEU A 172 -2.08 -8.48 16.90
C LEU A 172 -2.53 -8.81 18.32
N GLU A 173 -2.16 -8.03 19.34
CA GLU A 173 -2.73 -8.18 20.69
C GLU A 173 -3.62 -6.97 21.01
N GLN A 174 -3.22 -5.78 20.57
CA GLN A 174 -3.96 -4.54 20.79
C GLN A 174 -5.29 -4.47 20.04
N ALA A 175 -5.41 -5.19 18.92
CA ALA A 175 -6.65 -5.23 18.13
C ALA A 175 -7.70 -6.24 18.65
N HIS A 176 -7.40 -6.99 19.73
CA HIS A 176 -8.32 -7.97 20.35
C HIS A 176 -8.95 -7.49 21.65
N MET A 177 -8.58 -6.29 22.13
CA MET A 177 -9.09 -5.69 23.36
C MET A 177 -10.25 -4.74 23.10
#